data_AF-A0A1C3TUP0-F1
#
_entry.id   AF-A0A1C3TUP0-F1
#
_cell.length_a   1.000
_cell.length_b   1.000
_cell.length_c   1.000
_cell.angle_alpha   90.00
_cell.angle_beta   90.00
_cell.angle_gamma   90.00
#
_symmetry.space_group_name_H-M   'P 1'
#
loop_
_entity.id
_entity.type
_entity.pdbx_description
1 polymer ?
#
loop_
_entity_poly.entity_id
_entity_poly.type
_entity_poly.pdbx_seq_one_letter_code
_entity_poly.pdbx_strand_id
1 'polypeptide(L)'
;MTALVAKCRLPAIYFLRLFCDVGGLVSYGANLNKIYAGAASYVDRILRGANPADLPVQAPTEFEFIINRNTARVLGLELPESLLARADEVIE
;
A
#
# COMPACT_ATOMS: atom_id res chain seq x y z
N MET A 1 12.40 8.67 3.18
CA MET A 1 11.44 9.58 2.51
C MET A 1 10.45 10.17 3.51
N THR A 2 9.66 9.37 4.24
CA THR A 2 8.66 9.85 5.22
C THR A 2 9.23 10.82 6.26
N ALA A 3 10.43 10.57 6.78
CA ALA A 3 11.10 11.43 7.75
C ALA A 3 11.32 12.88 7.26
N LEU A 4 11.63 13.10 5.98
CA LEU A 4 11.81 14.46 5.44
C LEU A 4 10.45 15.17 5.30
N VAL A 5 9.44 14.45 4.79
CA VAL A 5 8.06 14.95 4.67
C VAL A 5 7.51 15.36 6.04
N ALA A 6 7.74 14.53 7.06
CA ALA A 6 7.34 14.81 8.44
C ALA A 6 8.05 16.05 9.01
N LYS A 7 9.35 16.22 8.77
CA LYS A 7 10.09 17.43 9.17
C LYS A 7 9.52 18.70 8.54
N CYS A 8 9.09 18.61 7.28
CA CYS A 8 8.44 19.72 6.58
C CYS A 8 6.95 19.87 6.92
N ARG A 9 6.39 18.99 7.77
CA ARG A 9 4.96 18.96 8.15
C ARG A 9 4.03 18.93 6.94
N LEU A 10 4.41 18.22 5.87
CA LEU A 10 3.62 18.13 4.65
C LEU A 10 2.69 16.92 4.69
N PRO A 11 1.41 17.06 4.32
CA PRO A 11 0.57 15.91 4.00
C PRO A 11 1.04 15.26 2.69
N ALA A 12 1.09 13.93 2.65
CA ALA A 12 1.51 13.19 1.47
C ALA A 12 0.74 11.87 1.32
N ILE A 13 0.54 11.47 0.05
CA ILE A 13 -0.02 10.17 -0.34
C ILE A 13 1.10 9.32 -0.93
N TYR A 14 1.15 8.05 -0.53
CA TYR A 14 2.16 7.09 -0.94
C TYR A 14 1.57 5.93 -1.73
N PHE A 15 2.43 5.21 -2.46
CA PHE A 15 2.02 4.11 -3.34
C PHE A 15 2.10 2.73 -2.69
N LEU A 16 2.61 2.63 -1.46
CA LEU A 16 2.71 1.38 -0.68
C LEU A 16 2.26 1.60 0.76
N ARG A 17 1.57 0.61 1.32
CA ARG A 17 1.20 0.56 2.74
C ARG A 17 2.39 0.76 3.68
N LEU A 18 3.56 0.21 3.34
CA LEU A 18 4.78 0.32 4.15
C LEU A 18 5.09 1.77 4.56
N PHE A 19 4.74 2.75 3.72
CA PHE A 19 4.97 4.16 4.06
C PHE A 19 4.08 4.63 5.22
N CYS A 20 2.82 4.19 5.29
CA CYS A 20 1.95 4.45 6.42
C CYS A 20 2.46 3.78 7.71
N ASP A 21 2.98 2.55 7.62
CA ASP A 21 3.55 1.83 8.77
C ASP A 21 4.76 2.55 9.37
N VAL A 22 5.50 3.34 8.57
CA VAL A 22 6.66 4.14 9.01
C VAL A 22 6.38 5.65 9.13
N GLY A 23 5.12 6.00 9.38
CA GLY A 23 4.70 7.37 9.74
C GLY A 23 4.31 8.28 8.57
N GLY A 24 3.98 7.70 7.41
CA GLY A 24 3.33 8.40 6.31
C GLY A 24 1.83 8.58 6.54
N LEU A 25 1.24 9.63 5.99
CA LEU A 25 -0.16 9.99 6.25
C LEU A 25 -1.17 9.04 5.59
N VAL A 26 -1.07 8.83 4.28
CA VAL A 26 -2.00 7.99 3.51
C VAL A 26 -1.23 7.18 2.47
N SER A 27 -1.70 5.95 2.19
CA SER A 27 -1.27 5.22 1.01
C SER A 27 -2.46 4.69 0.22
N TYR A 28 -2.36 4.72 -1.10
CA TYR A 28 -3.28 4.02 -2.00
C TYR A 28 -2.46 3.32 -3.08
N GLY A 29 -2.54 1.99 -3.12
CA GLY A 29 -1.70 1.22 -4.02
C GLY A 29 -2.05 -0.26 -4.04
N ALA A 30 -1.36 -1.00 -4.90
CA ALA A 30 -1.56 -2.44 -5.01
C ALA A 30 -1.14 -3.17 -3.72
N ASN A 31 -1.93 -4.16 -3.32
CA ASN A 31 -1.58 -5.01 -2.18
C ASN A 31 -0.38 -5.90 -2.54
N LEU A 32 0.79 -5.58 -2.00
CA LEU A 32 2.02 -6.32 -2.31
C LEU A 32 1.96 -7.77 -1.84
N ASN A 33 1.30 -8.06 -0.73
CA ASN A 33 1.17 -9.44 -0.24
C ASN A 33 0.43 -10.31 -1.25
N LYS A 34 -0.60 -9.76 -1.90
CA LYS A 34 -1.35 -10.44 -2.97
C LYS A 34 -0.51 -10.61 -4.23
N ILE A 35 0.26 -9.59 -4.61
CA ILE A 35 1.20 -9.68 -5.73
C ILE A 35 2.22 -10.80 -5.50
N TYR A 36 2.82 -10.88 -4.31
CA TYR A 36 3.81 -11.90 -4.00
C TYR A 36 3.19 -13.30 -3.91
N ALA A 37 1.99 -13.44 -3.36
CA ALA A 37 1.26 -14.70 -3.39
C ALA A 37 0.97 -15.17 -4.84
N GLY A 38 0.58 -14.25 -5.72
CA GLY A 38 0.42 -14.53 -7.15
C GLY A 38 1.73 -14.92 -7.83
N ALA A 39 2.83 -14.22 -7.51
CA ALA A 39 4.16 -14.54 -8.02
C ALA A 39 4.63 -15.95 -7.59
N ALA A 40 4.33 -16.37 -6.36
CA ALA A 40 4.68 -17.71 -5.88
C ALA A 40 4.03 -18.82 -6.72
N SER A 41 2.80 -18.61 -7.22
CA SER A 41 2.14 -19.53 -8.16
C SER A 41 2.90 -19.65 -9.49
N TYR A 42 3.42 -18.54 -10.02
CA TYR A 42 4.25 -18.56 -11.23
C TYR A 42 5.57 -19.30 -10.99
N VAL A 43 6.20 -19.08 -9.83
CA VAL A 43 7.41 -19.81 -9.43
C VAL A 43 7.17 -21.32 -9.40
N ASP A 44 6.08 -21.79 -8.75
CA ASP A 44 5.73 -23.22 -8.73
C ASP A 44 5.54 -23.79 -10.15
N ARG A 45 4.82 -23.08 -11.03
CA ARG A 45 4.61 -23.50 -12.42
C ARG A 45 5.92 -23.62 -13.20
N ILE A 46 6.82 -22.66 -13.06
CA ILE A 46 8.13 -22.67 -13.72
C ILE A 46 8.99 -23.82 -13.20
N LEU A 47 9.01 -24.04 -11.89
CA LEU A 47 9.76 -25.16 -11.29
C LEU A 47 9.22 -26.53 -11.72
N ARG A 48 7.94 -26.61 -12.15
CA ARG A 48 7.33 -27.79 -12.76
C ARG A 48 7.53 -27.91 -14.28
N GLY A 49 8.27 -26.98 -14.89
CA GLY A 49 8.64 -27.02 -16.30
C GLY A 49 7.81 -26.14 -17.24
N ALA A 50 6.95 -25.26 -16.73
CA ALA A 50 6.28 -24.28 -17.59
C ALA A 50 7.31 -23.29 -18.17
N ASN A 51 7.19 -22.99 -19.47
CA ASN A 51 8.04 -21.99 -20.14
C ASN A 51 7.59 -20.57 -19.73
N PRO A 52 8.48 -19.72 -19.17
CA PRO A 52 8.14 -18.36 -18.79
C PRO A 52 7.58 -17.49 -19.92
N ALA A 53 7.96 -17.76 -21.18
CA ALA A 53 7.46 -17.01 -22.34
C ALA A 53 5.95 -17.24 -22.60
N ASP A 54 5.39 -18.35 -22.11
CA ASP A 54 3.98 -18.68 -22.25
C ASP A 54 3.14 -18.17 -21.06
N LEU A 55 3.78 -17.60 -20.04
CA LEU A 55 3.12 -17.09 -18.84
C LEU A 55 2.76 -15.61 -19.01
N PRO A 56 1.47 -15.24 -19.03
CA PRO A 56 1.08 -13.85 -19.25
C PRO A 56 1.46 -12.96 -18.07
N VAL A 57 1.87 -11.72 -18.34
CA VAL A 57 2.09 -10.71 -17.29
C VAL A 57 0.78 -10.46 -16.54
N GLN A 58 0.83 -10.47 -15.20
CA GLN A 58 -0.32 -10.24 -14.33
C GLN A 58 -0.38 -8.77 -13.91
N ALA A 59 -1.56 -8.17 -14.00
CA ALA A 59 -1.83 -6.87 -13.39
C ALA A 59 -2.27 -7.05 -11.93
N PRO A 60 -2.07 -6.04 -11.06
CA PRO A 60 -2.62 -6.07 -9.70
C PRO A 60 -4.14 -6.20 -9.72
N THR A 61 -4.68 -7.11 -8.91
CA THR A 61 -6.12 -7.35 -8.79
C THR A 61 -6.73 -6.77 -7.52
N GLU A 62 -5.90 -6.38 -6.56
CA GLU A 62 -6.32 -5.89 -5.25
C GLU A 62 -5.50 -4.65 -4.90
N PHE A 63 -6.22 -3.61 -4.47
CA PHE A 63 -5.67 -2.33 -4.05
C PHE A 63 -6.11 -2.07 -2.61
N GLU A 64 -5.28 -1.37 -1.85
CA GLU A 64 -5.55 -1.01 -0.47
C GLU A 64 -5.42 0.50 -0.28
N PHE A 65 -6.39 1.08 0.43
CA PHE A 65 -6.43 2.46 0.89
C PHE A 65 -6.22 2.50 2.41
N ILE A 66 -5.05 2.98 2.83
CA ILE A 66 -4.62 3.00 4.23
C ILE A 66 -4.49 4.45 4.70
N ILE A 67 -4.97 4.72 5.92
CA ILE A 67 -4.85 6.03 6.57
C ILE A 67 -4.14 5.86 7.91
N ASN A 68 -3.12 6.68 8.18
CA ASN A 68 -2.45 6.75 9.48
C ASN A 68 -3.04 7.90 10.33
N ARG A 69 -3.78 7.53 11.37
CA ARG A 69 -4.51 8.47 12.24
C ARG A 69 -3.55 9.27 13.13
N ASN A 70 -2.48 8.68 13.68
CA ASN A 70 -1.51 9.45 14.45
C ASN A 70 -0.83 10.53 13.62
N THR A 71 -0.49 10.22 12.37
CA THR A 71 0.14 11.18 11.46
C THR A 71 -0.81 12.33 11.13
N ALA A 72 -2.09 12.04 10.87
CA ALA A 72 -3.11 13.09 10.68
C ALA A 72 -3.19 14.03 11.89
N ARG A 73 -3.22 13.46 13.11
CA ARG A 73 -3.24 14.22 14.36
C ARG A 73 -2.00 15.09 14.55
N VAL A 74 -0.81 14.56 14.29
CA VAL A 74 0.46 15.32 14.38
C VAL A 74 0.49 16.49 13.38
N LEU A 75 -0.11 16.29 12.19
CA LEU A 75 -0.25 17.33 11.18
C LEU A 75 -1.39 18.33 11.46
N GLY A 76 -2.25 18.06 12.46
CA GLY A 76 -3.40 18.90 12.77
C GLY A 76 -4.53 18.78 11.74
N LEU A 77 -4.66 17.63 11.08
CA LEU A 77 -5.68 17.37 10.08
C LEU A 77 -6.87 16.66 10.70
N GLU A 78 -8.05 17.25 10.53
CA GLU A 78 -9.32 16.58 10.80
C GLU A 78 -9.73 15.76 9.58
N LEU A 79 -9.84 14.44 9.75
CA LEU A 79 -10.22 13.54 8.68
C LEU A 79 -11.74 13.33 8.68
N PRO A 80 -12.44 13.58 7.56
CA PRO A 80 -13.88 13.35 7.49
C PRO A 80 -14.24 11.87 7.75
N GLU A 81 -15.32 11.61 8.47
CA GLU A 81 -15.80 10.23 8.71
C GLU A 81 -16.07 9.48 7.40
N SER A 82 -16.58 10.18 6.39
CA SER A 82 -16.81 9.61 5.05
C SER A 82 -15.53 9.16 4.34
N LEU A 83 -14.38 9.74 4.68
CA LEU A 83 -13.08 9.32 4.18
C LEU A 83 -12.57 8.11 4.96
N LEU A 84 -12.68 8.14 6.29
CA LEU A 84 -12.28 7.03 7.16
C LEU A 84 -13.09 5.76 6.86
N ALA A 85 -14.39 5.90 6.59
CA ALA A 85 -15.26 4.79 6.22
C ALA A 85 -14.93 4.15 4.85
N ARG A 86 -14.15 4.84 4.00
CA ARG A 86 -13.69 4.30 2.71
C ARG A 86 -12.33 3.62 2.80
N ALA A 87 -11.57 3.87 3.87
CA ALA A 87 -10.28 3.23 4.06
C ALA A 87 -10.47 1.73 4.30
N ASP A 88 -9.67 0.92 3.64
CA ASP A 88 -9.60 -0.52 3.91
C ASP A 88 -9.03 -0.75 5.31
N GLU A 89 -8.12 0.12 5.76
CA GLU A 89 -7.59 0.12 7.11
C GLU A 89 -7.24 1.53 7.60
N VAL A 90 -7.57 1.81 8.86
CA VAL A 90 -7.08 2.98 9.58
C VAL A 90 -6.13 2.48 10.67
N ILE A 91 -4.85 2.82 10.52
CA ILE A 91 -3.82 2.48 11.50
C ILE A 91 -3.64 3.61 12.49
N GLU A 92 -3.24 3.27 13.71
CA GLU A 92 -2.97 4.25 14.77
C GLU A 92 -1.56 4.80 14.63
#